data_AF-A0A1I4RW78-F1
#
_entry.id   AF-A0A1I4RW78-F1
#
_cell.length_a   1.000
_cell.length_b   1.000
_cell.length_c   1.000
_cell.angle_alpha   90.00
_cell.angle_beta   90.00
_cell.angle_gamma   90.00
#
_symmetry.space_group_name_H-M   'P 1'
#
loop_
_entity.id
_entity.type
_entity.pdbx_description
1 polymer ?
#
loop_
_entity_poly.entity_id
_entity_poly.type
_entity_poly.pdbx_seq_one_letter_code
_entity_poly.pdbx_strand_id
1 'polypeptide(L)'
;MELSNDKKSVSLSINETLSAQELTTLIAELAIVRANMLPEVPKNPPVKSDEGMSVQDDPQLAVVKLKDERIRFGFRNAGLGWLVFNIPSNKACSIRDYLIANTQPDASDLFRNKDGSGSTLQ
;
A
#
# COMPACT_ATOMS: atom_id res chain seq x y z
N MET A 1 -22.63 -6.17 -9.93
CA MET A 1 -22.06 -4.81 -9.83
C MET A 1 -22.04 -4.21 -11.22
N GLU A 2 -22.52 -2.98 -11.39
CA GLU A 2 -22.54 -2.31 -12.68
C GLU A 2 -21.83 -0.95 -12.57
N LEU A 3 -20.79 -0.75 -13.38
CA LEU A 3 -20.06 0.50 -13.47
C LEU A 3 -20.81 1.45 -14.40
N SER A 4 -21.01 2.70 -13.98
CA SER A 4 -21.65 3.72 -14.81
C SER A 4 -20.85 4.01 -16.08
N ASN A 5 -21.54 4.47 -17.14
CA ASN A 5 -20.89 4.84 -18.41
C ASN A 5 -19.81 5.92 -18.25
N ASP A 6 -20.00 6.85 -17.30
CA ASP A 6 -19.03 7.90 -16.99
C ASP A 6 -17.89 7.43 -16.06
N LYS A 7 -17.95 6.17 -15.61
CA LYS A 7 -17.01 5.50 -14.69
C LYS A 7 -16.87 6.16 -13.31
N LYS A 8 -17.79 7.05 -12.94
CA LYS A 8 -17.73 7.80 -11.67
C LYS A 8 -18.48 7.13 -10.53
N SER A 9 -19.36 6.18 -10.83
CA SER A 9 -20.17 5.49 -9.83
C SER A 9 -20.31 4.00 -10.15
N VAL A 10 -20.54 3.21 -9.11
CA VAL A 10 -20.86 1.78 -9.22
C VAL A 10 -22.14 1.52 -8.43
N SER A 11 -23.05 0.75 -9.02
CA SER A 11 -24.23 0.25 -8.32
C SER A 11 -23.94 -1.12 -7.71
N LEU A 12 -24.13 -1.21 -6.40
CA LEU A 12 -23.95 -2.41 -5.59
C LEU A 12 -25.15 -2.56 -4.64
N SER A 13 -25.72 -3.76 -4.59
CA SER A 13 -26.75 -4.14 -3.62
C SER A 13 -26.37 -5.50 -3.06
N ILE A 14 -26.37 -5.63 -1.74
CA ILE A 14 -26.02 -6.87 -1.04
C ILE A 14 -27.17 -7.17 -0.09
N ASN A 15 -28.02 -8.13 -0.46
CA ASN A 15 -29.18 -8.57 0.33
C ASN A 15 -28.97 -10.01 0.81
N GLU A 16 -27.75 -10.33 1.22
CA GLU A 16 -27.29 -11.69 1.51
C GLU A 16 -26.36 -11.67 2.73
N THR A 17 -26.27 -12.80 3.44
CA THR A 17 -25.26 -13.00 4.49
C THR A 17 -24.04 -13.67 3.88
N LEU A 18 -22.89 -13.03 3.95
CA LEU A 18 -21.63 -13.52 3.38
C LEU A 18 -20.76 -14.13 4.47
N SER A 19 -20.14 -15.27 4.18
CA SER A 19 -19.00 -15.79 4.95
C SER A 19 -17.75 -14.90 4.76
N ALA A 20 -16.74 -15.09 5.60
CA ALA A 20 -15.47 -14.36 5.47
C ALA A 20 -14.79 -14.57 4.10
N GLN A 21 -14.89 -15.77 3.54
CA GLN A 21 -14.30 -16.10 2.23
C GLN A 21 -15.06 -15.41 1.09
N GLU A 22 -16.39 -15.40 1.16
CA GLU A 22 -17.24 -14.71 0.16
C GLU A 22 -17.04 -13.20 0.24
N LEU A 23 -16.97 -12.63 1.45
CA LEU A 23 -16.66 -11.21 1.64
C LEU A 23 -15.29 -10.84 1.10
N THR A 24 -14.27 -11.68 1.34
CA THR A 24 -12.92 -11.47 0.78
C THR A 24 -12.94 -11.47 -0.74
N THR A 25 -13.71 -12.39 -1.34
CA THR A 25 -13.86 -12.47 -2.80
C THR A 25 -14.54 -11.21 -3.33
N LEU A 26 -15.62 -10.75 -2.70
CA LEU A 26 -16.30 -9.52 -3.07
C LEU A 26 -15.38 -8.29 -2.97
N ILE A 27 -14.56 -8.18 -1.92
CA ILE A 27 -13.57 -7.08 -1.79
C ILE A 27 -12.59 -7.10 -2.96
N ALA A 28 -12.11 -8.27 -3.37
CA ALA A 28 -11.19 -8.40 -4.50
C ALA A 28 -11.84 -7.97 -5.82
N GLU A 29 -13.10 -8.34 -6.06
CA GLU A 29 -13.85 -7.91 -7.23
C GLU A 29 -14.12 -6.39 -7.22
N LEU A 30 -14.48 -5.84 -6.06
CA LEU A 30 -14.64 -4.39 -5.88
C LEU A 30 -13.34 -3.64 -6.15
N ALA A 31 -12.18 -4.18 -5.75
CA ALA A 31 -10.89 -3.59 -6.04
C ALA A 31 -10.61 -3.53 -7.55
N ILE A 32 -10.99 -4.57 -8.32
CA ILE A 32 -10.90 -4.59 -9.78
C ILE A 32 -11.80 -3.51 -10.39
N VAL A 33 -13.04 -3.38 -9.91
CA VAL A 33 -13.96 -2.33 -10.37
C VAL A 33 -13.37 -0.94 -10.06
N ARG A 34 -12.92 -0.70 -8.82
CA ARG A 34 -12.33 0.57 -8.40
C ARG A 34 -11.12 0.96 -9.24
N ALA A 35 -10.28 0.00 -9.65
CA ALA A 35 -9.13 0.25 -10.51
C ALA A 35 -9.51 0.81 -11.90
N ASN A 36 -10.76 0.60 -12.34
CA ASN A 36 -11.28 1.11 -13.61
C ASN A 36 -12.16 2.36 -13.46
N MET A 37 -12.38 2.85 -12.24
CA MET A 37 -13.19 4.03 -11.95
C MET A 37 -12.41 5.34 -12.05
N LEU A 38 -13.14 6.42 -12.32
CA LEU A 38 -12.63 7.79 -12.26
C LEU A 38 -13.08 8.51 -10.97
N PRO A 39 -12.21 9.35 -10.37
CA PRO A 39 -10.82 9.58 -10.74
C PRO A 39 -9.93 8.35 -10.46
N GLU A 40 -8.83 8.23 -11.22
CA GLU A 40 -7.81 7.22 -10.96
C GLU A 40 -7.34 7.30 -9.51
N VAL A 41 -6.88 6.16 -8.97
CA VAL A 41 -6.20 6.15 -7.67
C VAL A 41 -4.93 7.02 -7.80
N PRO A 42 -4.76 8.05 -6.95
CA PRO A 42 -3.59 8.91 -7.01
C PRO A 42 -2.28 8.09 -6.98
N LYS A 43 -1.34 8.44 -7.85
CA LYS A 43 -0.02 7.76 -7.92
C LYS A 43 0.92 8.19 -6.79
N ASN A 44 0.70 9.39 -6.26
CA ASN A 44 1.49 9.92 -5.16
C ASN A 44 0.88 9.45 -3.84
N PRO A 45 1.69 8.97 -2.89
CA PRO A 45 1.19 8.68 -1.55
C PRO A 45 0.62 9.97 -0.94
N PRO A 46 -0.52 9.90 -0.25
CA PRO A 46 -1.06 11.09 0.42
C PRO A 46 -0.08 11.57 1.51
N VAL A 47 -0.01 12.88 1.70
CA VAL A 47 0.92 13.51 2.67
C VAL A 47 0.35 13.45 4.10
N LYS A 48 -0.97 13.32 4.24
CA LYS A 48 -1.70 13.18 5.51
C LYS A 48 -2.52 11.91 5.47
N SER A 49 -2.66 11.24 6.62
CA SER A 49 -3.32 9.95 6.82
C SER A 49 -4.81 9.88 6.44
N ASP A 50 -5.41 10.98 5.99
CA ASP A 50 -6.83 11.23 6.27
C ASP A 50 -7.75 10.91 5.09
N GLU A 51 -7.20 10.70 3.88
CA GLU A 51 -7.99 10.41 2.69
C GLU A 51 -7.61 9.06 2.06
N GLY A 52 -8.44 8.04 2.32
CA GLY A 52 -8.41 6.76 1.62
C GLY A 52 -7.23 5.84 1.93
N MET A 53 -6.41 6.16 2.94
CA MET A 53 -5.34 5.27 3.40
C MET A 53 -5.88 4.20 4.35
N SER A 54 -5.39 2.97 4.20
CA SER A 54 -5.53 1.95 5.23
C SER A 54 -4.27 1.93 6.08
N VAL A 55 -4.30 2.67 7.20
CA VAL A 55 -3.21 2.69 8.18
C VAL A 55 -3.44 1.58 9.19
N GLN A 56 -2.40 0.81 9.50
CA GLN A 56 -2.42 -0.20 10.54
C GLN A 56 -1.09 -0.17 11.29
N ASP A 57 -1.17 -0.08 12.62
CA ASP A 57 -0.02 -0.19 13.49
C ASP A 57 0.47 -1.64 13.58
N ASP A 58 1.79 -1.82 13.66
CA ASP A 58 2.47 -3.12 13.77
C ASP A 58 1.97 -4.20 12.77
N PRO A 59 2.07 -3.94 11.44
CA PRO A 59 1.64 -4.91 10.45
C PRO A 59 2.61 -6.10 10.37
N GLN A 60 2.07 -7.30 10.12
CA GLN A 60 2.93 -8.44 9.79
C GLN A 60 3.55 -8.23 8.40
N LEU A 61 4.87 -8.40 8.33
CA LEU A 61 5.67 -8.25 7.12
C LEU A 61 6.27 -9.60 6.71
N ALA A 62 6.26 -9.90 5.41
CA ALA A 62 6.98 -11.03 4.82
C ALA A 62 7.80 -10.55 3.62
N VAL A 63 9.11 -10.88 3.61
CA VAL A 63 10.01 -10.53 2.50
C VAL A 63 10.73 -11.78 2.01
N VAL A 64 10.63 -12.08 0.72
CA VAL A 64 11.21 -13.29 0.12
C VAL A 64 11.86 -12.97 -1.23
N LYS A 65 13.08 -13.46 -1.46
CA LYS A 65 13.70 -13.42 -2.79
C LYS A 65 13.13 -14.55 -3.65
N LEU A 66 12.61 -14.20 -4.83
CA LEU A 66 12.09 -15.13 -5.82
C LEU A 66 13.21 -15.66 -6.72
N LYS A 67 12.94 -16.78 -7.41
CA LYS A 67 13.90 -17.43 -8.33
C LYS A 67 14.28 -16.56 -9.53
N ASP A 68 13.44 -15.59 -9.89
CA ASP A 68 13.65 -14.65 -10.99
C ASP A 68 14.30 -13.33 -10.52
N GLU A 69 15.01 -13.37 -9.38
CA GLU A 69 15.71 -12.26 -8.73
C GLU A 69 14.81 -11.14 -8.19
N ARG A 70 13.50 -11.16 -8.42
CA ARG A 70 12.58 -10.20 -7.78
C ARG A 70 12.47 -10.44 -6.29
N ILE A 71 12.18 -9.39 -5.54
CA ILE A 71 11.87 -9.47 -4.12
C ILE A 71 10.35 -9.35 -3.93
N ARG A 72 9.74 -10.37 -3.33
CA ARG A 72 8.34 -10.33 -2.90
C ARG A 72 8.26 -9.67 -1.54
N PHE A 73 7.54 -8.56 -1.47
CA PHE A 73 7.18 -7.85 -0.24
C PHE A 73 5.68 -8.07 0.03
N GLY A 74 5.35 -8.60 1.20
CA GLY A 74 3.98 -8.83 1.65
C GLY A 74 3.70 -8.09 2.94
N PHE A 75 2.62 -7.31 2.97
CA PHE A 75 2.11 -6.66 4.17
C PHE A 75 0.72 -7.23 4.50
N ARG A 76 0.51 -7.67 5.74
CA ARG A 76 -0.82 -8.12 6.19
C ARG A 76 -1.60 -6.94 6.73
N ASN A 77 -2.72 -6.65 6.08
CA ASN A 77 -3.77 -5.76 6.55
C ASN A 77 -4.91 -6.56 7.17
N ALA A 78 -5.50 -6.06 8.25
CA ALA A 78 -6.55 -6.75 9.00
C ALA A 78 -7.87 -6.88 8.24
N GLY A 79 -8.21 -5.90 7.40
CA GLY A 79 -9.44 -5.92 6.61
C GLY A 79 -9.24 -6.43 5.17
N LEU A 80 -8.05 -6.23 4.59
CA LEU A 80 -7.77 -6.53 3.18
C LEU A 80 -6.96 -7.82 2.98
N GLY A 81 -6.47 -8.44 4.05
CA GLY A 81 -5.59 -9.60 3.96
C GLY A 81 -4.17 -9.24 3.52
N TRP A 82 -3.54 -10.08 2.70
CA TRP A 82 -2.15 -9.88 2.26
C TRP A 82 -2.07 -9.01 1.01
N LEU A 83 -1.40 -7.86 1.14
CA LEU A 83 -0.99 -7.01 0.02
C LEU A 83 0.42 -7.42 -0.42
N VAL A 84 0.54 -8.03 -1.60
CA VAL A 84 1.79 -8.64 -2.07
C VAL A 84 2.30 -7.95 -3.33
N PHE A 85 3.55 -7.51 -3.29
CA PHE A 85 4.22 -6.81 -4.38
C PHE A 85 5.51 -7.54 -4.76
N ASN A 86 5.68 -7.85 -6.06
CA ASN A 86 6.93 -8.40 -6.58
C ASN A 86 7.76 -7.26 -7.16
N ILE A 87 8.78 -6.83 -6.42
CA ILE A 87 9.59 -5.66 -6.71
C ILE A 87 10.89 -6.11 -7.40
N PRO A 88 11.26 -5.53 -8.55
CA PRO A 88 12.58 -5.74 -9.15
C PRO A 88 13.71 -5.38 -8.18
N SER A 89 14.81 -6.15 -8.18
CA SER A 89 15.88 -6.02 -7.18
C SER A 89 16.50 -4.61 -7.16
N ASN A 90 16.63 -3.97 -8.32
CA ASN A 90 17.13 -2.59 -8.41
C ASN A 90 16.26 -1.57 -7.66
N LYS A 91 14.93 -1.73 -7.67
CA LYS A 91 14.01 -0.89 -6.89
C LYS A 91 14.03 -1.24 -5.40
N ALA A 92 14.26 -2.52 -5.07
CA ALA A 92 14.39 -2.95 -3.67
C ALA A 92 15.64 -2.36 -2.99
N CYS A 93 16.72 -2.10 -3.74
CA CYS A 93 17.90 -1.41 -3.21
C CYS A 93 17.55 -0.02 -2.64
N SER A 94 16.71 0.76 -3.34
CA SER A 94 16.27 2.08 -2.84
C SER A 94 15.51 1.97 -1.51
N ILE A 95 14.69 0.92 -1.34
CA ILE A 95 13.98 0.65 -0.09
C ILE A 95 15.00 0.34 1.03
N ARG A 96 15.97 -0.54 0.76
CA ARG A 96 17.03 -0.88 1.71
C ARG A 96 17.78 0.36 2.17
N ASP A 97 18.25 1.19 1.22
CA ASP A 97 19.10 2.34 1.53
C ASP A 97 18.35 3.38 2.37
N TYR A 98 17.06 3.59 2.06
CA TYR A 98 16.20 4.46 2.86
C TYR A 98 15.99 3.90 4.28
N LEU A 99 15.70 2.61 4.42
CA LEU A 99 15.50 1.98 5.73
C LEU A 99 16.77 2.04 6.57
N ILE A 100 17.95 1.73 6.01
CA ILE A 100 19.23 1.84 6.73
C ILE A 100 19.41 3.26 7.25
N ALA A 101 19.23 4.28 6.41
CA ALA A 101 19.39 5.67 6.80
C ALA A 101 18.46 6.15 7.93
N ASN A 102 17.30 5.51 8.10
CA ASN A 102 16.27 5.94 9.04
C ASN A 102 16.04 4.99 10.21
N THR A 103 16.70 3.82 10.24
CA THR A 103 16.57 2.82 11.33
C THR A 103 17.89 2.49 12.00
N GLN A 104 19.02 2.87 11.40
CA GLN A 104 20.34 2.68 11.96
C GLN A 104 20.99 4.05 12.20
N PRO A 105 21.02 4.54 13.46
CA PRO A 105 21.50 5.89 13.80
C PRO A 105 22.93 6.20 13.34
N ASP A 106 23.75 5.17 13.09
CA ASP A 106 25.18 5.30 12.78
C ASP A 106 25.58 4.73 11.41
N ALA A 107 24.64 4.23 10.61
CA ALA A 107 24.96 3.53 9.36
C ALA A 107 24.87 4.40 8.09
N SER A 108 24.41 5.65 8.20
CA SER A 108 24.30 6.53 7.04
C SER A 108 24.44 8.01 7.40
N ASP A 109 25.58 8.59 7.04
CA ASP A 109 25.77 10.06 7.00
C ASP A 109 25.14 10.68 5.74
N LEU A 110 24.50 9.91 4.85
CA LEU A 110 23.97 10.40 3.57
C LEU A 110 22.73 11.29 3.69
N PHE A 111 22.02 11.26 4.83
CA PHE A 111 20.83 12.10 5.08
C PHE A 111 20.87 12.83 6.42
N ARG A 112 22.05 12.89 7.07
CA ARG A 112 22.24 13.81 8.19
C ARG A 112 22.16 15.22 7.63
N ASN A 113 20.97 15.83 7.72
CA ASN A 113 20.80 17.26 7.58
C ASN A 113 21.74 17.93 8.60
N LYS A 114 22.93 18.32 8.14
CA LYS A 114 23.55 19.54 8.65
C LYS A 114 22.65 20.66 8.19
N ASP A 115 21.66 20.98 9.02
CA ASP A 115 21.37 22.35 9.39
C ASP A 115 20.21 22.33 10.41
N GLY A 116 20.56 22.73 11.62
CA GLY A 116 19.58 23.00 12.65
C GLY A 116 18.75 24.22 12.25
N SER A 117 17.47 24.02 12.01
CA SER A 117 16.43 24.92 12.51
C SER A 117 15.09 24.20 12.44
N GLY A 118 14.34 24.25 13.53
CA GLY A 118 13.11 23.51 13.71
C GLY A 118 12.05 23.85 12.68
N SER A 119 11.30 22.82 12.28
CA SER A 119 9.93 22.98 11.83
C SER A 119 9.18 21.71 12.22
N THR A 120 8.46 21.82 13.33
CA THR A 120 7.37 20.92 13.70
C THR A 120 6.31 21.03 12.61
N LEU A 121 5.96 19.92 11.96
CA LEU A 121 4.76 19.85 11.16
C LEU A 121 3.81 18.84 11.79
N GLN A 122 2.70 19.41 12.28
CA GLN A 122 1.43 18.76 12.59
C GLN A 122 0.78 18.20 11.33
#